data_AF-A0A0M2S5J2-F1
#
_entry.id   AF-A0A0M2S5J2-F1
#
_cell.length_a   1.000
_cell.length_b   1.000
_cell.length_c   1.000
_cell.angle_alpha   90.00
_cell.angle_beta   90.00
_cell.angle_gamma   90.00
#
_symmetry.space_group_name_H-M   'P 1'
#
loop_
_entity.id
_entity.type
_entity.pdbx_description
1 polymer ?
#
loop_
_entity_poly.entity_id
_entity_poly.type
_entity_poly.pdbx_seq_one_letter_code
_entity_poly.pdbx_strand_id
1 'polypeptide(L)'
;MDRSPSPTEDQGPARLKIGQTFTGAGWKVTIYSAKFDGQADSEPDKGKVWVPADVKICNATTGESLPTPSWSSWQLKTTDDYQLQPADMTPEPRQPALPYSATVLPKDCVRGWLTFELDKGSRIKEIRLIEDQLFGPGPAIAIWG
;
A
#
# COMPACT_ATOMS: atom_id res chain seq x y z
N MET A 1 -30.59 12.18 -35.81
CA MET A 1 -29.13 12.06 -35.66
C MET A 1 -28.85 12.17 -34.17
N ASP A 2 -29.04 11.07 -33.44
CA ASP A 2 -28.78 11.02 -32.01
C ASP A 2 -27.33 10.62 -31.79
N ARG A 3 -26.51 11.56 -31.31
CA ARG A 3 -25.17 11.26 -30.79
C ARG A 3 -25.36 10.77 -29.35
N SER A 4 -25.35 9.45 -29.16
CA SER A 4 -25.09 8.87 -27.84
C SER A 4 -23.77 9.42 -27.29
N PRO A 5 -23.70 9.89 -26.03
CA PRO A 5 -22.42 10.14 -25.41
C PRO A 5 -21.68 8.81 -25.25
N SER A 6 -20.43 8.76 -25.73
CA SER A 6 -19.53 7.63 -25.54
C SER A 6 -19.36 7.31 -24.05
N PRO A 7 -19.22 6.02 -23.67
CA PRO A 7 -18.88 5.66 -22.30
C PRO A 7 -17.53 6.29 -21.96
N THR A 8 -17.50 7.02 -20.84
CA THR A 8 -16.29 7.57 -20.22
C THR A 8 -15.20 6.51 -20.22
N GLU A 9 -14.04 6.83 -20.77
CA GLU A 9 -12.84 5.99 -20.70
C GLU A 9 -12.67 5.46 -19.27
N ASP A 10 -12.50 4.14 -19.21
CA ASP A 10 -12.02 3.35 -18.10
C ASP A 10 -10.70 3.94 -17.57
N GLN A 11 -10.81 5.01 -16.76
CA GLN A 11 -9.70 5.55 -16.01
C GLN A 11 -9.39 4.54 -14.91
N GLY A 12 -8.54 3.57 -15.25
CA GLY A 12 -8.01 2.62 -14.29
C GLY A 12 -7.42 3.33 -13.05
N PRO A 13 -7.13 2.56 -11.99
CA PRO A 13 -6.75 3.11 -10.69
C PRO A 13 -5.63 4.14 -10.79
N ALA A 14 -5.75 5.23 -10.03
CA ALA A 14 -4.79 6.33 -10.04
C ALA A 14 -3.37 5.81 -9.75
N ARG A 15 -2.49 5.95 -10.74
CA ARG A 15 -1.09 5.53 -10.68
C ARG A 15 -0.26 6.60 -9.99
N LEU A 16 0.16 6.36 -8.75
CA LEU A 16 1.00 7.30 -7.99
C LEU A 16 2.47 6.87 -8.00
N LYS A 17 3.36 7.82 -7.76
CA LYS A 17 4.78 7.56 -7.50
C LYS A 17 5.04 7.51 -6.00
N ILE A 18 6.14 6.84 -5.61
CA ILE A 18 6.65 6.93 -4.25
C ILE A 18 6.76 8.40 -3.82
N GLY A 19 6.28 8.70 -2.61
CA GLY A 19 6.20 10.04 -2.03
C GLY A 19 4.95 10.85 -2.41
N GLN A 20 4.14 10.41 -3.37
CA GLN A 20 2.86 11.05 -3.67
C GLN A 20 1.75 10.53 -2.76
N THR A 21 0.80 11.41 -2.44
CA THR A 21 -0.32 11.11 -1.56
C THR A 21 -1.58 10.83 -2.37
N PHE A 22 -2.15 9.64 -2.20
CA PHE A 22 -3.52 9.35 -2.60
C PHE A 22 -4.51 10.02 -1.64
N THR A 23 -5.62 10.55 -2.15
CA THR A 23 -6.73 11.01 -1.31
C THR A 23 -8.03 10.39 -1.83
N GLY A 24 -8.79 9.73 -0.97
CA GLY A 24 -10.07 9.12 -1.34
C GLY A 24 -10.75 8.48 -0.15
N ALA A 25 -12.09 8.43 -0.19
CA ALA A 25 -12.94 7.77 0.80
C ALA A 25 -12.57 8.07 2.28
N GLY A 26 -12.31 9.35 2.57
CA GLY A 26 -11.97 9.79 3.91
C GLY A 26 -10.51 9.57 4.33
N TRP A 27 -9.65 9.08 3.44
CA TRP A 27 -8.24 8.80 3.72
C TRP A 27 -7.26 9.61 2.88
N LYS A 28 -6.07 9.82 3.43
CA LYS A 28 -4.86 10.19 2.70
C LYS A 28 -3.78 9.13 2.91
N VAL A 29 -3.28 8.54 1.83
CA VAL A 29 -2.32 7.42 1.89
C VAL A 29 -1.05 7.80 1.14
N THR A 30 0.12 7.62 1.75
CA THR A 30 1.43 7.91 1.14
C THR A 30 2.39 6.77 1.40
N ILE A 31 3.03 6.26 0.34
CA ILE A 31 4.14 5.30 0.44
C ILE A 31 5.44 6.10 0.23
N TYR A 32 6.24 6.27 1.28
CA TYR A 32 7.45 7.10 1.26
C TYR A 32 8.68 6.39 0.71
N SER A 33 8.75 5.07 0.87
CA SER A 33 9.83 4.25 0.31
C SER A 33 9.42 2.78 0.26
N ALA A 34 10.06 2.00 -0.60
CA ALA A 34 10.03 0.54 -0.60
C ALA A 34 11.34 0.03 -1.19
N LYS A 35 12.29 -0.45 -0.38
CA LYS A 35 13.66 -0.72 -0.87
C LYS A 35 13.97 -2.21 -0.86
N PHE A 36 14.60 -2.71 -1.93
CA PHE A 36 15.22 -4.04 -1.95
C PHE A 36 16.33 -4.14 -0.91
N ASP A 37 16.54 -5.36 -0.41
CA ASP A 37 17.55 -5.67 0.61
C ASP A 37 17.43 -4.78 1.85
N GLY A 38 16.21 -4.35 2.18
CA GLY A 38 15.96 -3.58 3.37
C GLY A 38 16.04 -4.46 4.62
N GLN A 39 16.41 -3.87 5.75
CA GLN A 39 16.49 -4.60 7.01
C GLN A 39 15.09 -4.89 7.56
N ALA A 40 14.85 -6.15 7.94
CA ALA A 40 13.78 -6.59 8.82
C ALA A 40 14.39 -7.26 10.07
N ASP A 41 13.58 -7.61 11.06
CA ASP A 41 14.10 -8.11 12.34
C ASP A 41 14.51 -9.61 12.27
N SER A 42 14.31 -10.28 11.13
CA SER A 42 14.97 -11.55 10.81
C SER A 42 15.55 -11.59 9.41
N GLU A 43 16.28 -12.67 9.13
CA GLU A 43 16.69 -13.04 7.78
C GLU A 43 15.48 -13.50 6.94
N PRO A 44 15.46 -13.21 5.63
CA PRO A 44 14.48 -13.76 4.72
C PRO A 44 14.77 -15.24 4.43
N ASP A 45 13.79 -15.95 3.88
CA ASP A 45 13.97 -17.31 3.39
C ASP A 45 15.09 -17.38 2.35
N LYS A 46 15.72 -18.56 2.25
CA LYS A 46 16.81 -18.80 1.31
C LYS A 46 16.38 -18.47 -0.13
N GLY A 47 17.11 -17.54 -0.74
CA GLY A 47 16.85 -17.11 -2.13
C GLY A 47 15.90 -15.92 -2.23
N LYS A 48 15.43 -15.39 -1.10
CA LYS A 48 14.55 -14.22 -1.04
C LYS A 48 15.25 -13.01 -0.42
N VAL A 49 14.58 -11.87 -0.50
CA VAL A 49 15.00 -10.56 0.01
C VAL A 49 13.82 -9.84 0.64
N TRP A 50 14.09 -9.04 1.66
CA TRP A 50 13.09 -8.17 2.26
C TRP A 50 12.92 -6.87 1.47
N VAL A 51 11.67 -6.43 1.41
CA VAL A 51 11.26 -5.14 0.86
C VAL A 51 10.39 -4.42 1.89
N PRO A 52 11.00 -3.70 2.85
CA PRO A 52 10.26 -2.83 3.76
C PRO A 52 9.76 -1.60 3.03
N ALA A 53 8.46 -1.32 3.18
CA ALA A 53 7.74 -0.18 2.65
C ALA A 53 7.29 0.74 3.80
N ASP A 54 7.68 2.01 3.73
CA ASP A 54 7.30 3.05 4.70
C ASP A 54 5.98 3.68 4.29
N VAL A 55 4.95 3.50 5.10
CA VAL A 55 3.59 3.90 4.77
C VAL A 55 3.03 4.84 5.81
N LYS A 56 2.37 5.91 5.35
CA LYS A 56 1.58 6.82 6.19
C LYS A 56 0.14 6.87 5.72
N ILE A 57 -0.77 6.78 6.68
CA ILE A 57 -2.21 6.79 6.49
C ILE A 57 -2.79 7.86 7.40
N CYS A 58 -3.55 8.79 6.84
CA CYS A 58 -4.20 9.86 7.59
C CYS A 58 -5.70 9.87 7.37
N ASN A 59 -6.44 9.98 8.46
CA ASN A 59 -7.87 10.22 8.41
C ASN A 59 -8.11 11.66 7.94
N ALA A 60 -8.67 11.80 6.75
CA ALA A 60 -8.97 13.07 6.11
C ALA A 60 -10.34 13.64 6.49
N THR A 61 -11.17 12.90 7.23
CA THR A 61 -12.49 13.38 7.69
C THR A 61 -12.34 14.48 8.75
N THR A 62 -13.45 15.13 9.11
CA THR A 62 -13.49 16.18 10.14
C THR A 62 -14.20 15.77 11.42
N GLY A 63 -14.84 14.60 11.47
CA GLY A 63 -15.69 14.22 12.61
C GLY A 63 -15.84 12.72 12.85
N GLU A 64 -15.36 11.87 11.95
CA GLU A 64 -15.48 10.42 12.10
C GLU A 64 -14.10 9.79 12.30
N SER A 65 -13.94 9.06 13.39
CA SER A 65 -12.76 8.19 13.55
C SER A 65 -12.88 7.00 12.61
N LEU A 66 -11.79 6.64 11.96
CA LEU A 66 -11.78 5.55 10.98
C LEU A 66 -10.80 4.44 11.41
N PRO A 67 -11.13 3.15 11.20
CA PRO A 67 -10.19 2.07 11.47
C PRO A 67 -9.05 2.08 10.46
N THR A 68 -7.81 1.87 10.89
CA THR A 68 -6.68 1.71 9.98
C THR A 68 -6.94 0.56 9.00
N PRO A 69 -6.60 0.72 7.71
CA PRO A 69 -6.62 -0.39 6.78
C PRO A 69 -5.73 -1.53 7.27
N SER A 70 -6.23 -2.76 7.20
CA SER A 70 -5.49 -3.94 7.66
C SER A 70 -4.18 -4.09 6.89
N TRP A 71 -3.15 -4.69 7.50
CA TRP A 71 -1.94 -5.10 6.79
C TRP A 71 -2.25 -6.02 5.59
N SER A 72 -3.24 -6.91 5.73
CA SER A 72 -3.69 -7.85 4.68
C SER A 72 -4.41 -7.15 3.53
N SER A 73 -4.73 -5.87 3.70
CA SER A 73 -5.28 -5.03 2.64
C SER A 73 -4.20 -4.48 1.73
N TRP A 74 -2.91 -4.77 1.97
CA TRP A 74 -1.82 -4.31 1.13
C TRP A 74 -1.36 -5.42 0.18
N GLN A 75 -0.83 -5.04 -0.97
CA GLN A 75 -0.31 -6.02 -1.91
C GLN A 75 0.84 -5.42 -2.72
N LEU A 76 1.91 -6.20 -2.88
CA LEU A 76 2.98 -5.91 -3.81
C LEU A 76 2.79 -6.74 -5.06
N LYS A 77 2.92 -6.10 -6.23
CA LYS A 77 2.91 -6.75 -7.52
C LYS A 77 4.27 -6.60 -8.20
N THR A 78 4.76 -7.67 -8.78
CA THR A 78 6.03 -7.69 -9.53
C THR A 78 5.81 -7.39 -11.02
N THR A 79 6.89 -7.15 -11.77
CA THR A 79 6.82 -6.95 -13.23
C THR A 79 6.33 -8.17 -13.97
N ASP A 80 6.53 -9.36 -13.39
CA ASP A 80 6.08 -10.65 -13.92
C ASP A 80 4.65 -10.99 -13.46
N ASP A 81 3.93 -9.98 -12.96
CA ASP A 81 2.55 -10.02 -12.49
C ASP A 81 2.26 -10.93 -11.29
N TYR A 82 3.28 -11.48 -10.62
CA TYR A 82 3.12 -12.11 -9.30
C TYR A 82 2.63 -11.10 -8.27
N GLN A 83 1.71 -11.54 -7.40
CA GLN A 83 1.11 -10.76 -6.34
C GLN A 83 1.46 -11.35 -4.97
N LEU A 84 1.92 -10.49 -4.07
CA LEU A 84 2.43 -10.86 -2.76
C LEU A 84 1.71 -10.02 -1.70
N GLN A 85 1.31 -10.67 -0.62
CA GLN A 85 0.88 -10.00 0.60
C GLN A 85 2.12 -9.58 1.40
N PRO A 86 2.02 -8.58 2.30
CA PRO A 86 3.08 -8.36 3.27
C PRO A 86 3.35 -9.65 4.06
N ALA A 87 4.60 -9.83 4.47
CA ALA A 87 4.90 -10.84 5.45
C ALA A 87 4.13 -10.56 6.74
N ASP A 88 3.63 -11.63 7.35
CA ASP A 88 3.01 -11.61 8.68
C ASP A 88 4.00 -11.07 9.73
N MET A 89 3.53 -10.85 10.96
CA MET A 89 4.28 -10.57 12.19
C MET A 89 5.44 -11.53 12.48
N THR A 90 5.61 -12.60 11.70
CA THR A 90 6.74 -13.52 11.80
C THR A 90 7.54 -13.51 10.50
N PRO A 91 8.76 -12.95 10.51
CA PRO A 91 9.42 -12.28 11.63
C PRO A 91 8.79 -10.92 11.99
N GLU A 92 9.18 -10.38 13.15
CA GLU A 92 8.70 -9.07 13.56
C GLU A 92 8.97 -8.02 12.46
N PRO A 93 7.96 -7.24 12.05
CA PRO A 93 8.16 -6.18 11.10
C PRO A 93 9.04 -5.10 11.73
N ARG A 94 9.84 -4.46 10.89
CA ARG A 94 10.68 -3.32 11.29
C ARG A 94 9.84 -2.29 12.06
N GLN A 95 10.36 -1.86 13.20
CA GLN A 95 9.67 -0.86 14.02
C GLN A 95 9.86 0.59 13.50
N PRO A 96 8.82 1.46 13.62
CA PRO A 96 7.48 1.13 14.08
C PRO A 96 6.71 0.36 13.00
N ALA A 97 6.12 -0.76 13.38
CA ALA A 97 5.24 -1.51 12.48
C ALA A 97 4.02 -0.66 12.10
N LEU A 98 3.51 -0.80 10.87
CA LEU A 98 2.21 -0.24 10.56
C LEU A 98 1.16 -0.90 11.46
N PRO A 99 0.34 -0.13 12.21
CA PRO A 99 -0.58 -0.72 13.17
C PRO A 99 -1.62 -1.60 12.49
N TYR A 100 -1.72 -2.85 12.96
CA TYR A 100 -2.64 -3.88 12.48
C TYR A 100 -4.12 -3.52 12.69
N SER A 101 -4.42 -2.89 13.82
CA SER A 101 -5.77 -2.46 14.20
C SER A 101 -5.67 -1.23 15.11
N ALA A 102 -5.78 -0.05 14.52
CA ALA A 102 -5.89 1.19 15.27
C ALA A 102 -7.10 2.00 14.79
N THR A 103 -7.64 2.81 15.68
CA THR A 103 -8.60 3.84 15.31
C THR A 103 -7.84 5.14 15.07
N VAL A 104 -7.94 5.69 13.86
CA VAL A 104 -7.33 6.98 13.50
C VAL A 104 -8.36 8.07 13.71
N LEU A 105 -8.10 8.99 14.63
CA LEU A 105 -8.97 10.14 14.89
C LEU A 105 -9.04 11.07 13.68
N PRO A 106 -10.10 11.90 13.55
CA PRO A 106 -10.18 12.89 12.48
C PRO A 106 -8.92 13.76 12.42
N LYS A 107 -8.36 13.92 11.23
CA LYS A 107 -7.12 14.68 10.94
C LYS A 107 -5.82 14.08 11.50
N ASP A 108 -5.87 12.95 12.18
CA ASP A 108 -4.68 12.24 12.65
C ASP A 108 -4.10 11.31 11.59
N CYS A 109 -2.85 10.89 11.83
CA CYS A 109 -2.13 9.96 10.97
C CYS A 109 -1.45 8.87 11.77
N VAL A 110 -1.36 7.69 11.18
CA VAL A 110 -0.43 6.63 11.57
C VAL A 110 0.65 6.47 10.50
N ARG A 111 1.84 6.06 10.92
CA ARG A 111 2.95 5.75 10.01
C ARG A 111 3.71 4.55 10.53
N GLY A 112 4.07 3.65 9.65
CA GLY A 112 4.87 2.48 9.99
C GLY A 112 5.31 1.69 8.77
N TRP A 113 6.04 0.62 9.03
CA TRP A 113 6.58 -0.26 8.01
C TRP A 113 5.64 -1.43 7.71
N LEU A 114 5.50 -1.75 6.44
CA LEU A 114 5.03 -3.03 5.91
C LEU A 114 6.23 -3.73 5.29
N THR A 115 6.40 -5.03 5.49
CA THR A 115 7.53 -5.75 4.89
C THR A 115 7.00 -6.79 3.92
N PHE A 116 7.56 -6.85 2.72
CA PHE A 116 7.28 -7.92 1.76
C PHE A 116 8.51 -8.80 1.60
N GLU A 117 8.29 -10.09 1.35
CA GLU A 117 9.35 -11.02 0.98
C GLU A 117 9.28 -11.31 -0.52
N LEU A 118 10.39 -11.12 -1.23
CA LEU A 118 10.46 -11.30 -2.68
C LEU A 118 11.59 -12.25 -3.06
N ASP A 119 11.41 -13.01 -4.13
CA ASP A 119 12.51 -13.76 -4.73
C ASP A 119 13.62 -12.82 -5.19
N LYS A 120 14.87 -13.21 -4.92
CA LYS A 120 16.03 -12.42 -5.31
C LYS A 120 16.08 -12.29 -6.83
N GLY A 121 16.12 -11.05 -7.32
CA GLY A 121 16.12 -10.73 -8.75
C GLY A 121 14.76 -10.33 -9.32
N SER A 122 13.67 -10.48 -8.57
CA SER A 122 12.37 -9.92 -8.95
C SER A 122 12.42 -8.40 -9.02
N ARG A 123 11.54 -7.81 -9.84
CA ARG A 123 11.35 -6.36 -9.94
C ARG A 123 9.96 -5.99 -9.43
N ILE A 124 9.87 -4.93 -8.64
CA ILE A 124 8.60 -4.40 -8.13
C ILE A 124 7.96 -3.58 -9.24
N LYS A 125 6.68 -3.85 -9.52
CA LYS A 125 5.84 -3.06 -10.42
C LYS A 125 5.03 -2.04 -9.64
N GLU A 126 4.36 -2.50 -8.57
CA GLU A 126 3.54 -1.65 -7.72
C GLU A 126 3.36 -2.19 -6.30
N ILE A 127 3.10 -1.30 -5.35
CA ILE A 127 2.47 -1.63 -4.07
C ILE A 127 1.12 -0.94 -4.06
N ARG A 128 0.05 -1.65 -3.66
CA ARG A 128 -1.34 -1.16 -3.66
C ARG A 128 -2.07 -1.51 -2.38
N LEU A 129 -3.01 -0.66 -2.00
CA LEU A 129 -4.04 -0.96 -0.99
C LEU A 129 -5.28 -1.49 -1.73
N ILE A 130 -5.73 -2.69 -1.39
CA ILE A 130 -6.80 -3.45 -2.09
C ILE A 130 -8.12 -3.51 -1.32
N GLU A 131 -8.31 -2.64 -0.33
CA GLU A 131 -9.53 -2.65 0.47
C GLU A 131 -10.68 -1.93 -0.24
N ASP A 132 -11.25 -2.61 -1.24
CA ASP A 132 -12.27 -2.09 -2.15
C ASP A 132 -13.46 -1.44 -1.41
N GLN A 133 -13.80 -1.93 -0.22
CA GLN A 133 -14.90 -1.38 0.60
C GLN A 133 -14.59 -0.01 1.21
N LEU A 134 -13.33 0.26 1.58
CA LEU A 134 -12.95 1.52 2.22
C LEU A 134 -12.53 2.60 1.24
N PHE A 135 -12.32 2.24 -0.03
CA PHE A 135 -11.46 3.01 -0.91
C PHE A 135 -11.92 3.07 -2.37
N GLY A 136 -12.92 2.26 -2.75
CA GLY A 136 -13.28 2.03 -4.15
C GLY A 136 -12.22 1.18 -4.88
N PRO A 137 -12.40 0.89 -6.18
CA PRO A 137 -11.47 0.04 -6.94
C PRO A 137 -10.06 0.67 -6.97
N GLY A 138 -9.18 0.09 -6.16
CA GLY A 138 -7.71 0.21 -6.17
C GLY A 138 -7.14 1.62 -5.98
N PRO A 139 -6.81 2.03 -4.75
CA PRO A 139 -6.06 3.26 -4.56
C PRO A 139 -4.67 3.04 -4.00
N ALA A 140 -3.81 3.98 -4.37
CA ALA A 140 -2.41 4.05 -4.00
C ALA A 140 -1.54 2.96 -4.62
N ILE A 141 -1.38 3.05 -5.94
CA ILE A 141 -0.30 2.36 -6.64
C ILE A 141 0.98 3.16 -6.42
N ALA A 142 2.01 2.63 -5.78
CA ALA A 142 3.37 3.18 -5.90
C ALA A 142 4.09 2.48 -7.04
N ILE A 143 4.19 3.13 -8.21
CA ILE A 143 4.86 2.57 -9.39
C ILE A 143 6.35 2.91 -9.37
N TRP A 144 7.18 1.90 -9.54
CA TRP A 144 8.57 2.07 -9.95
C TRP A 144 8.63 2.39 -11.45
N GLY A 145 9.31 3.48 -11.80
CA GLY A 145 9.81 3.74 -13.14
C GLY A 145 11.26 3.31 -13.26
#